data_AF-A0A498SD43-F1
#
_entry.id   AF-A0A498SD43-F1
#
_cell.length_a   1.000
_cell.length_b   1.000
_cell.length_c   1.000
_cell.angle_alpha   90.00
_cell.angle_beta   90.00
_cell.angle_gamma   90.00
#
_symmetry.space_group_name_H-M   'P 1'
#
loop_
_entity.id
_entity.type
_entity.pdbx_description
1 polymer ?
#
loop_
_entity_poly.entity_id
_entity_poly.type
_entity_poly.pdbx_seq_one_letter_code
_entity_poly.pdbx_strand_id
1 'polypeptide(L)'
;MILLFSIDSCISLYVLQYLVSTFVTAVVSQSKLAQPPTPQMDIMEDEFLRQRKIGSTDATSHASSGDAPLLLQKTDIRATSDESDADALIDSERISQLTKDLPQGSDHLGAFIDPVLLPLPPRWRNWVVRGIFSVIMVSLFAVIIKMGATWLMALVFVIQFWCFHEIITIGLAVYRLYSLPWFRALSCAMVLLLIATASFWNPFIQDLWIRLSTYWVETYALLFVLQFLHFLVAHHRLISFALYCIGFVWFVLSLRKGYYLRQFSLFAWSHVTLLLIVSQSFLIIQNIFQGLIWFLVPVSMVICCDVMSYVFGFFFGKTPLIKLSPKKTWEGFIGGGISTVAFGLILSYCLLHHPFFVCPLEDYTVENYNCTVPPSFVLREFNIVWPLSIILRLMQKPSTFQIYPFLLHTIVMGLFASILGPFGGFFASGFKRAFKIKDFGDVIPGHGGLMDRFDCQLLMGTFVNVYIHTFIRVPNPSKLLQQIFWLPADEQLYIFQSLHEHLLHEGLLDT
;
A
#
# COMPACT_ATOMS: atom_id res chain seq x y z
N MET A 1 29.51 -19.99 16.02
CA MET A 1 28.94 -21.20 15.37
C MET A 1 27.41 -21.17 15.23
N ILE A 2 26.70 -20.38 16.05
CA ILE A 2 25.22 -20.24 16.04
C ILE A 2 24.69 -19.32 14.92
N LEU A 3 25.57 -18.51 14.30
CA LEU A 3 25.22 -17.60 13.19
C LEU A 3 25.28 -18.25 11.78
N LEU A 4 25.87 -19.44 11.64
CA LEU A 4 26.06 -20.06 10.32
C LEU A 4 24.84 -20.82 9.81
N PHE A 5 23.99 -21.36 10.70
CA PHE A 5 22.83 -22.16 10.28
C PHE A 5 21.62 -21.34 9.81
N SER A 6 21.48 -20.07 10.22
CA SER A 6 20.45 -19.17 9.68
C SER A 6 20.82 -18.65 8.28
N ILE A 7 22.11 -18.68 7.95
CA ILE A 7 22.63 -18.38 6.61
C ILE A 7 22.30 -19.56 5.67
N ASP A 8 22.23 -20.82 6.11
CA ASP A 8 21.97 -21.98 5.24
C ASP A 8 20.55 -22.04 4.65
N SER A 9 19.52 -21.58 5.38
CA SER A 9 18.15 -21.44 4.80
C SER A 9 18.07 -20.28 3.80
N CYS A 10 18.85 -19.23 4.03
CA CYS A 10 18.99 -18.09 3.12
C CYS A 10 19.84 -18.46 1.89
N ILE A 11 20.90 -19.27 2.06
CA ILE A 11 21.73 -19.83 1.00
C ILE A 11 20.93 -20.84 0.18
N SER A 12 20.03 -21.64 0.76
CA SER A 12 19.18 -22.55 -0.03
C SER A 12 18.22 -21.79 -0.96
N LEU A 13 17.62 -20.68 -0.50
CA LEU A 13 16.84 -19.80 -1.37
C LEU A 13 17.70 -18.97 -2.33
N TYR A 14 18.89 -18.55 -1.92
CA TYR A 14 19.83 -17.84 -2.79
C TYR A 14 20.42 -18.76 -3.85
N VAL A 15 20.64 -20.03 -3.55
CA VAL A 15 21.10 -21.08 -4.48
C VAL A 15 19.96 -21.49 -5.40
N LEU A 16 18.70 -21.54 -4.93
CA LEU A 16 17.55 -21.73 -5.81
C LEU A 16 17.33 -20.52 -6.73
N GLN A 17 17.50 -19.30 -6.21
CA GLN A 17 17.45 -18.04 -6.99
C GLN A 17 18.65 -17.90 -7.94
N TYR A 18 19.83 -18.39 -7.56
CA TYR A 18 21.03 -18.42 -8.39
C TYR A 18 20.96 -19.54 -9.42
N LEU A 19 20.36 -20.69 -9.13
CA LEU A 19 20.11 -21.76 -10.10
C LEU A 19 19.04 -21.34 -11.12
N VAL A 20 17.97 -20.67 -10.68
CA VAL A 20 16.95 -20.09 -11.57
C VAL A 20 17.53 -18.92 -12.37
N SER A 21 18.31 -18.03 -11.76
CA SER A 21 18.97 -16.91 -12.45
C SER A 21 20.08 -17.39 -13.40
N THR A 22 20.86 -18.41 -13.05
CA THR A 22 21.89 -19.00 -13.93
C THR A 22 21.25 -19.80 -15.07
N PHE A 23 20.13 -20.48 -14.83
CA PHE A 23 19.34 -21.13 -15.88
C PHE A 23 18.73 -20.09 -16.85
N VAL A 24 18.17 -19.00 -16.33
CA VAL A 24 17.65 -17.88 -17.14
C VAL A 24 18.77 -17.13 -17.86
N THR A 25 19.92 -16.90 -17.23
CA THR A 25 21.07 -16.20 -17.84
C THR A 25 21.81 -17.08 -18.86
N ALA A 26 21.87 -18.40 -18.65
CA ALA A 26 22.40 -19.36 -19.63
C ALA A 26 21.50 -19.47 -20.86
N VAL A 27 20.18 -19.31 -20.71
CA VAL A 27 19.22 -19.21 -21.83
C VAL A 27 19.34 -17.86 -22.55
N VAL A 28 19.66 -16.76 -21.85
CA VAL A 28 19.84 -15.42 -22.42
C VAL A 28 21.22 -15.21 -23.08
N SER A 29 22.24 -15.99 -22.72
CA SER A 29 23.61 -15.84 -23.27
C SER A 29 23.78 -16.35 -24.71
N GLN A 30 22.76 -16.93 -25.34
CA GLN A 30 22.82 -17.43 -26.72
C GLN A 30 22.36 -16.40 -27.78
N SER A 31 21.94 -15.18 -27.42
CA SER A 31 21.38 -14.21 -28.38
C SER A 31 22.10 -12.85 -28.47
N LYS A 32 23.38 -12.77 -28.08
CA LYS A 32 24.20 -11.58 -28.38
C LYS A 32 24.88 -11.74 -29.73
N LEU A 33 24.21 -11.32 -30.80
CA LEU A 33 24.85 -10.75 -31.99
C LEU A 33 23.81 -9.97 -32.81
N ALA A 34 24.18 -8.73 -33.14
CA ALA A 34 23.64 -7.83 -34.17
C ALA A 34 22.68 -6.67 -33.77
N GLN A 35 23.30 -5.46 -33.71
CA GLN A 35 22.88 -4.20 -34.38
C GLN A 35 21.74 -3.31 -33.77
N PRO A 36 21.57 -2.02 -34.17
CA PRO A 36 21.94 -0.83 -33.40
C PRO A 36 20.70 0.02 -32.99
N PRO A 37 20.83 1.14 -32.25
CA PRO A 37 19.68 1.88 -31.74
C PRO A 37 19.07 2.84 -32.77
N THR A 38 17.74 2.84 -32.90
CA THR A 38 16.96 3.89 -33.58
C THR A 38 16.32 4.82 -32.53
N PRO A 39 16.48 6.15 -32.65
CA PRO A 39 15.90 7.13 -31.72
C PRO A 39 14.57 7.65 -32.24
N GLN A 40 13.53 7.71 -31.40
CA GLN A 40 12.34 8.55 -31.62
C GLN A 40 11.48 8.63 -30.34
N MET A 41 11.89 9.50 -29.41
CA MET A 41 10.98 10.04 -28.38
C MET A 41 11.40 11.40 -27.80
N ASP A 42 12.37 12.10 -28.42
CA ASP A 42 12.90 13.40 -27.93
C ASP A 42 12.16 14.63 -28.49
N ILE A 43 11.22 14.46 -29.42
CA ILE A 43 10.65 15.60 -30.17
C ILE A 43 9.59 16.38 -29.36
N MET A 44 9.04 15.79 -28.27
CA MET A 44 7.97 16.43 -27.50
C MET A 44 8.48 17.24 -26.29
N GLU A 45 9.73 17.05 -25.85
CA GLU A 45 10.35 17.88 -24.80
C GLU A 45 10.88 19.22 -25.33
N ASP A 46 11.30 19.28 -26.61
CA ASP A 46 11.82 20.51 -27.22
C ASP A 46 10.73 21.58 -27.49
N GLU A 47 9.49 21.14 -27.72
CA GLU A 47 8.36 22.06 -27.94
C GLU A 47 7.90 22.72 -26.61
N PHE A 48 8.14 22.06 -25.48
CA PHE A 48 7.85 22.55 -24.13
C PHE A 48 8.79 23.70 -23.70
N LEU A 49 10.06 23.68 -24.14
CA LEU A 49 11.02 24.75 -23.84
C LEU A 49 10.86 25.99 -24.74
N ARG A 50 10.35 25.82 -25.97
CA ARG A 50 10.08 26.97 -26.88
C ARG A 50 8.89 27.81 -26.45
N GLN A 51 7.81 27.20 -25.96
CA GLN A 51 6.62 27.97 -25.58
C GLN A 51 6.82 28.84 -24.33
N ARG A 52 7.82 28.54 -23.48
CA ARG A 52 8.19 29.38 -22.33
C ARG A 52 8.97 30.64 -22.71
N LYS A 53 9.64 30.65 -23.88
CA LYS A 53 10.50 31.77 -24.33
C LYS A 53 9.77 32.89 -25.07
N ILE A 54 8.58 32.64 -25.61
CA ILE A 54 7.87 33.60 -26.48
C ILE A 54 7.03 34.62 -25.67
N GLY A 55 6.90 34.43 -24.34
CA GLY A 55 6.05 35.27 -23.48
C GLY A 55 6.73 36.44 -22.74
N SER A 56 8.06 36.63 -22.84
CA SER A 56 8.73 37.70 -22.08
C SER A 56 9.86 38.38 -22.87
N THR A 57 9.52 39.12 -23.90
CA THR A 57 10.45 40.09 -24.48
C THR A 57 9.66 41.24 -25.09
N ASP A 58 9.41 42.27 -24.29
CA ASP A 58 9.17 43.64 -24.77
C ASP A 58 9.37 44.61 -23.59
N ALA A 59 10.48 45.36 -23.61
CA ALA A 59 10.60 46.78 -23.23
C ALA A 59 12.07 47.21 -22.94
N THR A 60 12.64 47.94 -23.92
CA THR A 60 13.43 49.19 -23.81
C THR A 60 14.74 49.28 -22.98
N SER A 61 15.86 49.29 -23.73
CA SER A 61 16.97 50.28 -23.79
C SER A 61 17.22 51.31 -22.67
N HIS A 62 18.47 51.40 -22.17
CA HIS A 62 19.44 52.51 -22.41
C HIS A 62 20.79 52.30 -21.68
N ALA A 63 21.85 52.97 -22.19
CA ALA A 63 23.28 52.75 -21.95
C ALA A 63 23.94 53.76 -20.97
N SER A 64 25.07 53.40 -20.32
CA SER A 64 26.41 54.05 -20.43
C SER A 64 27.39 53.74 -19.28
N SER A 65 28.64 53.38 -19.66
CA SER A 65 30.00 53.60 -19.08
C SER A 65 30.28 54.01 -17.62
N GLY A 66 31.33 53.40 -17.02
CA GLY A 66 32.36 54.11 -16.24
C GLY A 66 32.84 53.48 -14.90
N ASP A 67 34.11 53.04 -14.89
CA ASP A 67 35.11 53.00 -13.79
C ASP A 67 34.99 52.07 -12.55
N ALA A 68 36.15 51.54 -12.15
CA ALA A 68 36.44 50.70 -10.97
C ALA A 68 37.43 51.44 -10.03
N PRO A 69 37.81 50.91 -8.84
CA PRO A 69 37.11 50.09 -7.85
C PRO A 69 37.17 50.70 -6.42
N LEU A 70 36.23 50.39 -5.52
CA LEU A 70 36.48 50.55 -4.06
C LEU A 70 35.58 49.67 -3.19
N LEU A 71 36.25 49.02 -2.24
CA LEU A 71 35.74 48.07 -1.26
C LEU A 71 34.62 48.66 -0.38
N LEU A 72 33.45 48.01 -0.36
CA LEU A 72 32.65 47.91 0.86
C LEU A 72 31.69 46.73 0.80
N GLN A 73 31.95 45.80 1.71
CA GLN A 73 31.12 44.67 2.09
C GLN A 73 29.69 45.12 2.40
N LYS A 74 28.72 44.67 1.59
CA LYS A 74 27.33 44.55 2.02
C LYS A 74 26.68 43.35 1.35
N THR A 75 26.28 42.42 2.20
CA THR A 75 25.36 41.32 1.93
C THR A 75 24.13 41.81 1.16
N ASP A 76 23.93 41.29 -0.04
CA ASP A 76 22.63 41.21 -0.68
C ASP A 76 22.53 39.89 -1.46
N ILE A 77 21.76 38.97 -0.89
CA ILE A 77 21.30 37.76 -1.56
C ILE A 77 20.29 38.22 -2.60
N ARG A 78 20.74 38.37 -3.85
CA ARG A 78 19.86 38.42 -5.01
C ARG A 78 20.08 37.13 -5.77
N ALA A 79 19.35 36.09 -5.36
CA ALA A 79 19.22 34.88 -6.15
C ALA A 79 18.60 35.28 -7.50
N THR A 80 19.41 35.25 -8.55
CA THR A 80 18.93 35.43 -9.91
C THR A 80 18.15 34.17 -10.30
N SER A 81 16.96 34.33 -10.86
CA SER A 81 16.09 33.23 -11.30
C SER A 81 16.74 32.28 -12.32
N ASP A 82 17.83 32.73 -12.94
CA ASP A 82 18.52 31.99 -14.00
C ASP A 82 19.49 30.94 -13.44
N GLU A 83 20.09 31.17 -12.25
CA GLU A 83 20.93 30.16 -11.58
C GLU A 83 20.08 29.00 -11.05
N SER A 84 18.88 29.27 -10.52
CA SER A 84 17.99 28.21 -10.03
C SER A 84 17.49 27.28 -11.13
N ASP A 85 17.28 27.80 -12.34
CA ASP A 85 16.84 26.98 -13.48
C ASP A 85 18.00 26.15 -14.06
N ALA A 86 19.23 26.70 -14.09
CA ALA A 86 20.42 25.97 -14.52
C ALA A 86 20.82 24.87 -13.53
N ASP A 87 20.80 25.16 -12.23
CA ASP A 87 21.06 24.17 -11.17
C ASP A 87 19.98 23.08 -11.14
N ALA A 88 18.70 23.44 -11.34
CA ALA A 88 17.62 22.47 -11.45
C ALA A 88 17.74 21.58 -12.70
N LEU A 89 18.24 22.10 -13.82
CA LEU A 89 18.51 21.33 -15.03
C LEU A 89 19.68 20.34 -14.82
N ILE A 90 20.76 20.78 -14.17
CA ILE A 90 21.92 19.93 -13.84
C ILE A 90 21.53 18.81 -12.88
N ASP A 91 20.74 19.11 -11.85
CA ASP A 91 20.23 18.09 -10.93
C ASP A 91 19.24 17.13 -11.61
N SER A 92 18.39 17.64 -12.51
CA SER A 92 17.45 16.82 -13.29
C SER A 92 18.17 15.82 -14.21
N GLU A 93 19.20 16.26 -14.95
CA GLU A 93 19.96 15.41 -15.86
C GLU A 93 20.77 14.35 -15.07
N ARG A 94 21.36 14.76 -13.95
CA ARG A 94 22.06 13.87 -13.03
C ARG A 94 21.15 12.79 -12.43
N ILE A 95 19.94 13.16 -12.00
CA ILE A 95 18.95 12.20 -11.48
C ILE A 95 18.55 11.20 -12.57
N SER A 96 18.32 11.68 -13.80
CA SER A 96 18.01 10.82 -14.96
C SER A 96 19.10 9.79 -15.22
N GLN A 97 20.37 10.22 -15.24
CA GLN A 97 21.51 9.32 -15.41
C GLN A 97 21.62 8.28 -14.29
N LEU A 98 21.42 8.68 -13.03
CA LEU A 98 21.47 7.79 -11.87
C LEU A 98 20.38 6.72 -11.86
N THR A 99 19.28 7.03 -12.53
CA THR A 99 18.05 6.23 -12.48
C THR A 99 17.87 5.35 -13.72
N LYS A 100 18.69 5.56 -14.76
CA LYS A 100 18.65 4.85 -16.03
C LYS A 100 18.81 3.32 -15.89
N ASP A 101 19.55 2.86 -14.88
CA ASP A 101 19.81 1.44 -14.64
C ASP A 101 18.71 0.74 -13.83
N LEU A 102 17.68 1.47 -13.37
CA LEU A 102 16.56 0.85 -12.67
C LEU A 102 15.71 0.02 -13.64
N PRO A 103 15.21 -1.15 -13.22
CA PRO A 103 14.23 -1.89 -14.01
C PRO A 103 13.01 -1.01 -14.23
N GLN A 104 12.69 -0.76 -15.50
CA GLN A 104 11.50 -0.04 -15.94
C GLN A 104 10.67 -0.98 -16.80
N GLY A 105 9.34 -0.82 -16.75
CA GLY A 105 8.40 -1.73 -17.40
C GLY A 105 8.81 -2.09 -18.83
N SER A 106 9.18 -3.35 -19.05
CA SER A 106 9.55 -3.85 -20.37
C SER A 106 8.29 -4.33 -21.11
N ASP A 107 8.15 -3.92 -22.38
CA ASP A 107 7.08 -4.39 -23.28
C ASP A 107 7.38 -5.82 -23.82
N HIS A 108 8.45 -6.46 -23.36
CA HIS A 108 8.91 -7.78 -23.82
C HIS A 108 8.30 -8.87 -22.94
N LEU A 109 7.46 -9.73 -23.53
CA LEU A 109 6.60 -10.63 -22.77
C LEU A 109 7.16 -12.05 -22.60
N GLY A 110 8.46 -12.21 -22.80
CA GLY A 110 9.15 -13.50 -22.77
C GLY A 110 8.98 -14.29 -24.06
N ALA A 111 9.94 -15.19 -24.31
CA ALA A 111 10.10 -15.92 -25.57
C ALA A 111 8.88 -16.74 -26.03
N PHE A 112 7.94 -17.02 -25.13
CA PHE A 112 6.74 -17.83 -25.42
C PHE A 112 5.53 -17.02 -25.88
N ILE A 113 5.40 -15.75 -25.47
CA ILE A 113 4.19 -14.95 -25.74
C ILE A 113 4.45 -13.94 -26.88
N ASP A 114 5.69 -13.47 -27.02
CA ASP A 114 6.12 -12.59 -28.11
C ASP A 114 5.82 -13.15 -29.53
N PRO A 115 5.98 -14.46 -29.82
CA PRO A 115 5.66 -15.02 -31.14
C PRO A 115 4.18 -14.97 -31.49
N VAL A 116 3.31 -15.14 -30.49
CA VAL A 116 1.85 -15.17 -30.64
C VAL A 116 1.27 -13.76 -30.82
N LEU A 117 1.96 -12.75 -30.29
CA LEU A 117 1.54 -11.34 -30.33
C LEU A 117 2.14 -10.52 -31.49
N LEU A 118 3.08 -11.08 -32.26
CA LEU A 118 3.67 -10.46 -33.45
C LEU A 118 2.69 -9.94 -34.52
N PRO A 119 1.53 -10.59 -34.81
CA PRO A 119 0.62 -10.09 -35.84
C PRO A 119 -0.26 -8.92 -35.38
N LEU A 120 -0.22 -8.52 -34.11
CA LEU A 120 -1.09 -7.47 -33.57
C LEU A 120 -0.41 -6.09 -33.63
N PRO A 121 -1.16 -5.02 -33.96
CA PRO A 121 -0.64 -3.65 -33.87
C PRO A 121 -0.18 -3.33 -32.43
N PRO A 122 0.86 -2.50 -32.24
CA PRO A 122 1.48 -2.26 -30.93
C PRO A 122 0.50 -1.74 -29.86
N ARG A 123 -0.53 -1.00 -30.27
CA ARG A 123 -1.62 -0.54 -29.38
C ARG A 123 -2.45 -1.69 -28.81
N TRP A 124 -2.78 -2.67 -29.64
CA TRP A 124 -3.58 -3.83 -29.25
C TRP A 124 -2.76 -4.84 -28.46
N ARG A 125 -1.45 -4.95 -28.76
CA ARG A 125 -0.52 -5.79 -27.99
C ARG A 125 -0.56 -5.44 -26.50
N ASN A 126 -0.36 -4.16 -26.15
CA ASN A 126 -0.35 -3.73 -24.75
C ASN A 126 -1.72 -3.91 -24.06
N TRP A 127 -2.81 -3.77 -24.81
CA TRP A 127 -4.16 -4.01 -24.31
C TRP A 127 -4.41 -5.49 -24.00
N VAL A 128 -4.01 -6.38 -24.91
CA VAL A 128 -4.16 -7.84 -24.75
C VAL A 128 -3.29 -8.36 -23.61
N VAL A 129 -2.03 -7.95 -23.54
CA VAL A 129 -1.11 -8.26 -22.44
C VAL A 129 -1.72 -7.87 -21.10
N ARG A 130 -2.22 -6.63 -21.03
CA ARG A 130 -2.85 -6.14 -19.80
C ARG A 130 -4.09 -6.95 -19.44
N GLY A 131 -4.90 -7.32 -20.43
CA GLY A 131 -6.07 -8.16 -20.22
C GLY A 131 -5.71 -9.52 -19.63
N ILE A 132 -4.76 -10.24 -20.25
CA ILE A 132 -4.33 -11.58 -19.83
C ILE A 132 -3.80 -11.56 -18.40
N PHE A 133 -2.84 -10.69 -18.08
CA PHE A 133 -2.29 -10.61 -16.72
C PHE A 133 -3.33 -10.17 -15.69
N SER A 134 -4.32 -9.33 -16.07
CA SER A 134 -5.41 -8.96 -15.18
C SER A 134 -6.31 -10.15 -14.84
N VAL A 135 -6.64 -11.00 -15.82
CA VAL A 135 -7.43 -12.22 -15.59
C VAL A 135 -6.67 -13.18 -14.69
N ILE A 136 -5.36 -13.35 -14.90
CA ILE A 136 -4.50 -14.20 -14.05
C ILE A 136 -4.49 -13.68 -12.61
N MET A 137 -4.28 -12.39 -12.41
CA MET A 137 -4.25 -11.78 -11.07
C MET A 137 -5.59 -11.90 -10.34
N VAL A 138 -6.71 -11.62 -11.02
CA VAL A 138 -8.06 -11.76 -10.43
C VAL A 138 -8.35 -13.22 -10.07
N SER A 139 -7.95 -14.17 -10.92
CA SER A 139 -8.13 -15.60 -10.67
C SER A 139 -7.32 -16.07 -9.45
N LEU A 140 -6.04 -15.65 -9.37
CA LEU A 140 -5.19 -15.94 -8.22
C LEU A 140 -5.75 -15.33 -6.92
N PHE A 141 -6.23 -14.09 -6.97
CA PHE A 141 -6.83 -13.43 -5.82
C PHE A 141 -8.10 -14.13 -5.36
N ALA A 142 -8.96 -14.59 -6.27
CA ALA A 142 -10.15 -15.37 -5.94
C ALA A 142 -9.80 -16.72 -5.29
N VAL A 143 -8.73 -17.39 -5.72
CA VAL A 143 -8.23 -18.61 -5.06
C VAL A 143 -7.80 -18.31 -3.63
N ILE A 144 -7.02 -17.24 -3.42
CA ILE A 144 -6.54 -16.85 -2.08
C ILE A 144 -7.71 -16.53 -1.14
N ILE A 145 -8.74 -15.81 -1.62
CA ILE A 145 -9.95 -15.53 -0.84
C ILE A 145 -10.63 -16.83 -0.40
N LYS A 146 -10.72 -17.84 -1.27
CA LYS A 146 -11.31 -19.14 -0.93
C LYS A 146 -10.50 -19.92 0.09
N MET A 147 -9.17 -19.78 0.09
CA MET A 147 -8.29 -20.43 1.08
C MET A 147 -8.44 -19.83 2.49
N GLY A 148 -9.06 -18.65 2.61
CA GLY A 148 -9.42 -18.04 3.89
C GLY A 148 -8.55 -16.83 4.26
N ALA A 149 -8.89 -16.24 5.40
CA ALA A 149 -8.29 -14.99 5.88
C ALA A 149 -6.78 -15.10 6.21
N THR A 150 -6.29 -16.28 6.60
CA THR A 150 -4.85 -16.51 6.89
C THR A 150 -3.99 -16.29 5.66
N TRP A 151 -4.40 -16.83 4.52
CA TRP A 151 -3.72 -16.67 3.24
C TRP A 151 -3.83 -15.23 2.72
N LEU A 152 -4.95 -14.57 2.99
CA LEU A 152 -5.13 -13.17 2.65
C LEU A 152 -4.17 -12.26 3.44
N MET A 153 -3.97 -12.51 4.73
CA MET A 153 -2.97 -11.82 5.54
C MET A 153 -1.55 -12.06 5.01
N ALA A 154 -1.22 -13.31 4.67
CA ALA A 154 0.08 -13.65 4.06
C ALA A 154 0.31 -12.89 2.73
N LEU A 155 -0.72 -12.81 1.88
CA LEU A 155 -0.68 -12.05 0.64
C LEU A 155 -0.39 -10.56 0.89
N VAL A 156 -1.07 -9.94 1.86
CA VAL A 156 -0.82 -8.54 2.24
C VAL A 156 0.65 -8.35 2.62
N PHE A 157 1.25 -9.26 3.39
CA PHE A 157 2.67 -9.16 3.74
C PHE A 157 3.60 -9.27 2.54
N VAL A 158 3.36 -10.22 1.65
CA VAL A 158 4.17 -10.39 0.43
C VAL A 158 4.13 -9.13 -0.43
N ILE A 159 2.94 -8.56 -0.61
CA ILE A 159 2.77 -7.32 -1.38
C ILE A 159 3.52 -6.17 -0.73
N GLN A 160 3.35 -5.97 0.58
CA GLN A 160 3.98 -4.87 1.31
C GLN A 160 5.51 -4.99 1.33
N PHE A 161 6.05 -6.20 1.47
CA PHE A 161 7.49 -6.46 1.36
C PHE A 161 8.03 -6.04 -0.01
N TRP A 162 7.34 -6.41 -1.08
CA TRP A 162 7.74 -6.06 -2.45
C TRP A 162 7.63 -4.56 -2.73
N CYS A 163 6.55 -3.90 -2.30
CA CYS A 163 6.43 -2.44 -2.41
C CYS A 163 7.56 -1.71 -1.68
N PHE A 164 7.95 -2.20 -0.48
CA PHE A 164 9.08 -1.66 0.25
C PHE A 164 10.39 -1.83 -0.52
N HIS A 165 10.62 -3.03 -1.06
CA HIS A 165 11.80 -3.33 -1.84
C HIS A 165 11.95 -2.40 -3.06
N GLU A 166 10.86 -2.13 -3.79
CA GLU A 166 10.86 -1.20 -4.93
C GLU A 166 11.26 0.23 -4.50
N ILE A 167 10.67 0.77 -3.43
CA ILE A 167 10.97 2.13 -2.96
C ILE A 167 12.41 2.27 -2.45
N ILE A 168 12.92 1.29 -1.72
CA ILE A 168 14.30 1.33 -1.24
C ILE A 168 15.29 1.19 -2.38
N THR A 169 14.97 0.39 -3.41
CA THR A 169 15.82 0.24 -4.59
C THR A 169 15.99 1.57 -5.31
N ILE A 170 14.92 2.35 -5.46
CA ILE A 170 14.98 3.72 -6.01
C ILE A 170 15.85 4.62 -5.12
N GLY A 171 15.63 4.61 -3.80
CA GLY A 171 16.44 5.39 -2.87
C GLY A 171 17.94 5.07 -2.97
N LEU A 172 18.30 3.79 -3.04
CA LEU A 172 19.68 3.34 -3.21
C LEU A 172 20.31 3.81 -4.52
N ALA A 173 19.53 3.83 -5.61
CA ALA A 173 19.97 4.32 -6.91
C ALA A 173 20.29 5.82 -6.86
N VAL A 174 19.38 6.62 -6.31
CA VAL A 174 19.50 8.09 -6.22
C VAL A 174 20.70 8.49 -5.35
N TYR A 175 20.90 7.83 -4.19
CA TYR A 175 22.01 8.17 -3.30
C TYR A 175 23.35 7.51 -3.68
N ARG A 176 23.39 6.66 -4.72
CA ARG A 176 24.58 5.97 -5.26
C ARG A 176 25.35 5.17 -4.20
N LEU A 177 24.63 4.46 -3.33
CA LEU A 177 25.21 3.66 -2.23
C LEU A 177 25.34 2.16 -2.55
N TYR A 178 25.43 1.79 -3.83
CA TYR A 178 25.54 0.39 -4.28
C TYR A 178 26.71 -0.40 -3.66
N SER A 179 27.78 0.27 -3.24
CA SER A 179 28.98 -0.34 -2.68
C SER A 179 28.88 -0.70 -1.19
N LEU A 180 27.74 -0.48 -0.53
CA LEU A 180 27.51 -0.82 0.87
C LEU A 180 26.49 -1.98 0.97
N PRO A 181 26.91 -3.24 0.72
CA PRO A 181 26.01 -4.40 0.79
C PRO A 181 25.34 -4.55 2.17
N TRP A 182 26.01 -4.07 3.22
CA TRP A 182 25.50 -4.08 4.59
C TRP A 182 24.25 -3.22 4.81
N PHE A 183 24.04 -2.16 4.01
CA PHE A 183 22.86 -1.31 4.13
C PHE A 183 21.58 -1.99 3.61
N ARG A 184 21.72 -2.85 2.58
CA ARG A 184 20.62 -3.67 2.04
C ARG A 184 20.19 -4.73 3.05
N ALA A 185 21.15 -5.40 3.69
CA ALA A 185 20.88 -6.39 4.73
C ALA A 185 20.22 -5.75 5.97
N LEU A 186 20.67 -4.56 6.37
CA LEU A 186 20.08 -3.80 7.49
C LEU A 186 18.63 -3.41 7.21
N SER A 187 18.35 -2.83 6.03
CA SER A 187 17.01 -2.43 5.62
C SER A 187 16.07 -3.63 5.52
N CYS A 188 16.49 -4.73 4.88
CA CYS A 188 15.67 -5.95 4.80
C CYS A 188 15.43 -6.61 6.16
N ALA A 189 16.45 -6.65 7.04
CA ALA A 189 16.31 -7.21 8.38
C ALA A 189 15.34 -6.39 9.24
N MET A 190 15.40 -5.05 9.18
CA MET A 190 14.47 -4.18 9.91
C MET A 190 13.03 -4.31 9.40
N VAL A 191 12.84 -4.54 8.10
CA VAL A 191 11.51 -4.74 7.48
C VAL A 191 10.89 -6.06 7.84
N LEU A 192 11.64 -7.16 7.66
CA LEU A 192 11.17 -8.50 7.98
C LEU A 192 10.75 -8.61 9.46
N LEU A 193 11.47 -7.88 10.31
CA LEU A 193 11.27 -7.83 11.74
C LEU A 193 10.10 -6.93 12.16
N LEU A 194 9.93 -5.75 11.55
CA LEU A 194 8.81 -4.86 11.85
C LEU A 194 7.49 -5.40 11.25
N ILE A 195 7.57 -6.10 10.12
CA ILE A 195 6.47 -6.90 9.58
C ILE A 195 6.13 -8.02 10.57
N ALA A 196 7.12 -8.76 11.08
CA ALA A 196 6.89 -9.77 12.10
C ALA A 196 6.23 -9.17 13.36
N THR A 197 6.65 -8.02 13.87
CA THR A 197 5.98 -7.40 15.04
C THR A 197 4.58 -6.92 14.78
N ALA A 198 4.33 -6.31 13.62
CA ALA A 198 3.00 -5.85 13.25
C ALA A 198 2.02 -7.01 13.07
N SER A 199 2.50 -8.15 12.54
CA SER A 199 1.73 -9.39 12.39
C SER A 199 1.26 -9.96 13.71
N PHE A 200 2.09 -9.89 14.76
CA PHE A 200 1.83 -10.53 16.05
C PHE A 200 1.30 -9.58 17.13
N TRP A 201 1.04 -8.32 16.79
CA TRP A 201 0.46 -7.36 17.73
C TRP A 201 -0.97 -7.76 18.16
N ASN A 202 -1.70 -8.48 17.30
CA ASN A 202 -2.99 -9.02 17.69
C ASN A 202 -2.78 -10.30 18.53
N PRO A 203 -3.21 -10.32 19.81
CA PRO A 203 -3.09 -11.51 20.66
C PRO A 203 -3.77 -12.74 20.03
N PHE A 204 -4.76 -12.54 19.16
CA PHE A 204 -5.37 -13.63 18.40
C PHE A 204 -4.43 -14.25 17.36
N ILE A 205 -3.63 -13.47 16.62
CA ILE A 205 -2.62 -14.04 15.70
C ILE A 205 -1.58 -14.79 16.50
N GLN A 206 -1.14 -14.21 17.62
CA GLN A 206 -0.19 -14.86 18.51
C GLN A 206 -0.73 -16.22 19.00
N ASP A 207 -1.98 -16.27 19.44
CA ASP A 207 -2.61 -17.50 19.95
C ASP A 207 -2.93 -18.52 18.83
N LEU A 208 -3.34 -18.05 17.64
CA LEU A 208 -3.52 -18.90 16.45
C LEU A 208 -2.19 -19.51 15.99
N TRP A 209 -1.11 -18.73 15.98
CA TRP A 209 0.22 -19.22 15.61
C TRP A 209 0.80 -20.17 16.66
N ILE A 210 0.59 -19.88 17.95
CA ILE A 210 0.94 -20.79 19.03
C ILE A 210 0.18 -22.10 18.85
N ARG A 211 -1.14 -22.06 18.63
CA ARG A 211 -1.97 -23.26 18.40
C ARG A 211 -1.61 -24.04 17.14
N LEU A 212 -1.35 -23.35 16.04
CA LEU A 212 -0.86 -23.99 14.82
C LEU A 212 0.49 -24.65 15.12
N SER A 213 1.43 -23.93 15.74
CA SER A 213 2.73 -24.49 16.09
C SER A 213 2.62 -25.72 17.00
N THR A 214 1.73 -25.73 17.99
CA THR A 214 1.50 -26.90 18.86
C THR A 214 0.81 -28.05 18.13
N TYR A 215 -0.13 -27.78 17.22
CA TYR A 215 -0.74 -28.81 16.37
C TYR A 215 0.28 -29.48 15.43
N TRP A 216 1.16 -28.69 14.81
CA TRP A 216 2.24 -29.21 13.97
C TRP A 216 3.32 -29.94 14.80
N VAL A 217 3.54 -29.53 16.06
CA VAL A 217 4.43 -30.21 17.04
C VAL A 217 3.96 -31.63 17.37
N GLU A 218 2.65 -31.84 17.53
CA GLU A 218 2.11 -33.17 17.81
C GLU A 218 2.13 -34.10 16.58
N THR A 219 2.14 -33.54 15.37
CA THR A 219 2.03 -34.29 14.11
C THR A 219 3.39 -34.64 13.48
N TYR A 220 4.44 -33.83 13.71
CA TYR A 220 5.77 -34.02 13.12
C TYR A 220 6.88 -34.01 14.17
N ALA A 221 7.78 -34.99 14.10
CA ALA A 221 8.94 -35.17 15.00
C ALA A 221 10.06 -34.11 14.82
N LEU A 222 9.72 -32.84 14.68
CA LEU A 222 10.61 -31.69 14.48
C LEU A 222 10.57 -30.74 15.70
N LEU A 223 10.61 -31.34 16.89
CA LEU A 223 10.42 -30.69 18.20
C LEU A 223 11.35 -29.48 18.44
N PHE A 224 12.61 -29.54 17.99
CA PHE A 224 13.60 -28.48 18.26
C PHE A 224 13.33 -27.20 17.45
N VAL A 225 13.02 -27.32 16.16
CA VAL A 225 12.74 -26.16 15.28
C VAL A 225 11.44 -25.48 15.69
N LEU A 226 10.44 -26.28 16.10
CA LEU A 226 9.14 -25.77 16.52
C LEU A 226 9.19 -25.09 17.90
N GLN A 227 9.98 -25.61 18.85
CA GLN A 227 10.20 -24.97 20.15
C GLN A 227 10.94 -23.62 20.01
N PHE A 228 11.94 -23.56 19.12
CA PHE A 228 12.63 -22.31 18.80
C PHE A 228 11.69 -21.30 18.14
N LEU A 229 10.86 -21.73 17.20
CA LEU A 229 9.87 -20.89 16.54
C LEU A 229 8.82 -20.36 17.54
N HIS A 230 8.37 -21.21 18.48
CA HIS A 230 7.48 -20.81 19.55
C HIS A 230 8.10 -19.75 20.47
N PHE A 231 9.38 -19.91 20.83
CA PHE A 231 10.11 -18.90 21.60
C PHE A 231 10.20 -17.56 20.84
N LEU A 232 10.50 -17.60 19.53
CA LEU A 232 10.55 -16.41 18.68
C LEU A 232 9.20 -15.70 18.61
N VAL A 233 8.10 -16.45 18.46
CA VAL A 233 6.74 -15.89 18.40
C VAL A 233 6.30 -15.36 19.77
N ALA A 234 6.59 -16.04 20.87
CA ALA A 234 6.22 -15.59 22.22
C ALA A 234 6.94 -14.28 22.60
N HIS A 235 8.21 -14.13 22.23
CA HIS A 235 9.05 -12.97 22.56
C HIS A 235 9.25 -12.00 21.40
N HIS A 236 8.43 -12.08 20.35
CA HIS A 236 8.60 -11.34 19.11
C HIS A 236 8.75 -9.82 19.33
N ARG A 237 8.05 -9.24 20.31
CA ARG A 237 8.14 -7.80 20.67
C ARG A 237 9.56 -7.42 21.11
N LEU A 238 10.11 -8.18 22.07
CA LEU A 238 11.43 -7.91 22.62
C LEU A 238 12.52 -8.19 21.59
N ILE A 239 12.43 -9.32 20.88
CA ILE A 239 13.37 -9.70 19.83
C ILE A 239 13.46 -8.61 18.77
N SER A 240 12.33 -8.03 18.41
CA SER A 240 12.27 -7.02 17.36
C SER A 240 12.74 -5.65 17.82
N PHE A 241 12.47 -5.29 19.07
CA PHE A 241 13.10 -4.11 19.65
C PHE A 241 14.62 -4.26 19.72
N ALA A 242 15.12 -5.42 20.18
CA ALA A 242 16.55 -5.70 20.29
C ALA A 242 17.25 -5.66 18.92
N LEU A 243 16.68 -6.27 17.89
CA LEU A 243 17.23 -6.26 16.54
C LEU A 243 17.17 -4.87 15.90
N TYR A 244 16.13 -4.06 16.19
CA TYR A 244 16.11 -2.65 15.80
C TYR A 244 17.27 -1.86 16.44
N CYS A 245 17.50 -2.04 17.75
CA CYS A 245 18.62 -1.41 18.46
C CYS A 245 19.98 -1.86 17.88
N ILE A 246 20.14 -3.16 17.59
CA ILE A 246 21.34 -3.69 16.93
C ILE A 246 21.53 -3.02 15.56
N GLY A 247 20.46 -2.89 14.78
CA GLY A 247 20.51 -2.23 13.47
C GLY A 247 20.89 -0.75 13.56
N PHE A 248 20.37 -0.04 14.56
CA PHE A 248 20.72 1.35 14.84
C PHE A 248 22.21 1.50 15.20
N VAL A 249 22.72 0.67 16.12
CA VAL A 249 24.14 0.65 16.48
C VAL A 249 25.00 0.33 15.26
N TRP A 250 24.59 -0.66 14.47
CA TRP A 250 25.29 -1.04 13.25
C TRP A 250 25.35 0.08 12.21
N PHE A 251 24.27 0.84 12.04
CA PHE A 251 24.25 2.02 11.17
C PHE A 251 25.26 3.06 11.64
N VAL A 252 25.29 3.37 12.93
CA VAL A 252 26.26 4.32 13.51
C VAL A 252 27.70 3.86 13.29
N LEU A 253 27.98 2.56 13.48
CA LEU A 253 29.31 1.98 13.22
C LEU A 253 29.68 1.96 11.72
N SER A 254 28.70 1.95 10.83
CA SER A 254 28.89 1.97 9.37
C SER A 254 29.12 3.38 8.80
N LEU A 255 29.14 4.44 9.63
CA LEU A 255 29.33 5.81 9.17
C LEU A 255 30.73 5.99 8.57
N ARG A 256 30.79 6.53 7.35
CA ARG A 256 32.05 6.84 6.65
C ARG A 256 32.18 8.34 6.41
N LYS A 257 33.33 8.89 6.79
CA LYS A 257 33.67 10.30 6.55
C LYS A 257 33.53 10.63 5.06
N GLY A 258 32.81 11.72 4.75
CA GLY A 258 32.53 12.16 3.38
C GLY A 258 31.17 11.71 2.81
N TYR A 259 30.47 10.76 3.46
CA TYR A 259 29.16 10.26 2.99
C TYR A 259 28.01 10.50 3.98
N TYR A 260 28.23 11.25 5.06
CA TYR A 260 27.26 11.41 6.15
C TYR A 260 25.87 11.85 5.67
N LEU A 261 25.78 12.92 4.87
CA LEU A 261 24.48 13.43 4.41
C LEU A 261 23.72 12.36 3.62
N ARG A 262 24.40 11.62 2.73
CA ARG A 262 23.77 10.54 1.94
C ARG A 262 23.36 9.36 2.81
N GLN A 263 24.18 8.98 3.80
CA GLN A 263 23.87 7.89 4.73
C GLN A 263 22.68 8.25 5.63
N PHE A 264 22.63 9.47 6.17
CA PHE A 264 21.50 9.95 6.98
C PHE A 264 20.23 10.15 6.17
N SER A 265 20.31 10.68 4.94
CA SER A 265 19.15 10.79 4.05
C SER A 265 18.58 9.42 3.69
N LEU A 266 19.43 8.45 3.35
CA LEU A 266 18.99 7.09 3.04
C LEU A 266 18.43 6.37 4.28
N PHE A 267 19.01 6.60 5.46
CA PHE A 267 18.50 6.08 6.73
C PHE A 267 17.12 6.66 7.05
N ALA A 268 16.94 7.99 6.92
CA ALA A 268 15.65 8.63 7.12
C ALA A 268 14.61 8.11 6.12
N TRP A 269 15.00 8.01 4.84
CA TRP A 269 14.17 7.45 3.78
C TRP A 269 13.70 6.02 4.10
N SER A 270 14.62 5.15 4.53
CA SER A 270 14.28 3.77 4.85
C SER A 270 13.36 3.68 6.06
N HIS A 271 13.57 4.49 7.10
CA HIS A 271 12.75 4.49 8.30
C HIS A 271 11.34 5.03 8.05
N VAL A 272 11.21 6.13 7.30
CA VAL A 272 9.91 6.70 6.95
C VAL A 272 9.12 5.73 6.06
N THR A 273 9.78 5.15 5.05
CA THR A 273 9.17 4.16 4.16
C THR A 273 8.72 2.93 4.94
N LEU A 274 9.56 2.44 5.86
CA LEU A 274 9.26 1.31 6.72
C LEU A 274 8.07 1.58 7.63
N LEU A 275 8.07 2.72 8.32
CA LEU A 275 6.99 3.13 9.22
C LEU A 275 5.66 3.22 8.47
N LEU A 276 5.68 3.83 7.27
CA LEU A 276 4.51 3.93 6.41
C LEU A 276 4.01 2.52 6.05
N ILE A 277 4.81 1.70 5.37
CA ILE A 277 4.39 0.40 4.86
C ILE A 277 3.92 -0.55 5.97
N VAL A 278 4.62 -0.58 7.11
CA VAL A 278 4.25 -1.49 8.19
C VAL A 278 3.01 -1.02 8.94
N SER A 279 2.88 0.28 9.20
CA SER A 279 1.63 0.83 9.76
C SER A 279 0.44 0.49 8.86
N GLN A 280 0.59 0.61 7.54
CA GLN A 280 -0.45 0.22 6.58
C GLN A 280 -0.81 -1.27 6.67
N SER A 281 0.19 -2.14 6.70
CA SER A 281 -0.03 -3.59 6.80
C SER A 281 -0.84 -3.95 8.05
N PHE A 282 -0.51 -3.34 9.19
CA PHE A 282 -1.20 -3.54 10.46
C PHE A 282 -2.67 -3.12 10.38
N LEU A 283 -2.96 -1.93 9.85
CA LEU A 283 -4.33 -1.41 9.72
C LEU A 283 -5.18 -2.26 8.78
N ILE A 284 -4.62 -2.69 7.64
CA ILE A 284 -5.30 -3.57 6.68
C ILE A 284 -5.63 -4.93 7.32
N ILE A 285 -4.69 -5.50 8.07
CA ILE A 285 -4.89 -6.77 8.77
C ILE A 285 -5.97 -6.65 9.84
N GLN A 286 -6.01 -5.54 10.59
CA GLN A 286 -7.10 -5.27 11.52
C GLN A 286 -8.46 -5.20 10.82
N ASN A 287 -8.53 -4.66 9.60
CA ASN A 287 -9.78 -4.66 8.83
C ASN A 287 -10.22 -6.08 8.47
N ILE A 288 -9.27 -6.94 8.05
CA ILE A 288 -9.53 -8.37 7.80
C ILE A 288 -10.09 -9.06 9.06
N PHE A 289 -9.57 -8.71 10.25
CA PHE A 289 -10.08 -9.27 11.51
C PHE A 289 -11.53 -8.91 11.83
N GLN A 290 -12.00 -7.74 11.40
CA GLN A 290 -13.39 -7.33 11.60
C GLN A 290 -14.37 -8.03 10.64
N GLY A 291 -13.84 -8.73 9.63
CA GLY A 291 -14.58 -9.46 8.62
C GLY A 291 -13.97 -9.23 7.23
N LEU A 292 -13.94 -10.28 6.40
CA LEU A 292 -13.38 -10.20 5.04
C LEU A 292 -14.06 -9.12 4.18
N ILE A 293 -15.33 -8.83 4.43
CA ILE A 293 -16.11 -7.81 3.72
C ILE A 293 -15.50 -6.41 3.89
N TRP A 294 -14.93 -6.10 5.06
CA TRP A 294 -14.26 -4.82 5.34
C TRP A 294 -12.94 -4.65 4.59
N PHE A 295 -12.37 -5.74 4.06
CA PHE A 295 -11.21 -5.67 3.19
C PHE A 295 -11.64 -5.71 1.71
N LEU A 296 -12.50 -6.65 1.34
CA LEU A 296 -12.81 -6.96 -0.05
C LEU A 296 -13.60 -5.84 -0.75
N VAL A 297 -14.59 -5.25 -0.07
CA VAL A 297 -15.44 -4.19 -0.66
C VAL A 297 -14.59 -2.94 -0.96
N PRO A 298 -13.84 -2.36 -0.01
CA PRO A 298 -12.95 -1.24 -0.26
C PRO A 298 -11.93 -1.46 -1.38
N VAL A 299 -11.26 -2.62 -1.39
CA VAL A 299 -10.26 -2.95 -2.42
C VAL A 299 -10.90 -3.00 -3.80
N SER A 300 -12.07 -3.64 -3.90
CA SER A 300 -12.81 -3.77 -5.15
C SER A 300 -13.35 -2.42 -5.64
N MET A 301 -13.74 -1.53 -4.72
CA MET A 301 -14.16 -0.16 -5.05
C MET A 301 -13.03 0.65 -5.69
N VAL A 302 -11.81 0.60 -5.14
CA VAL A 302 -10.66 1.31 -5.72
C VAL A 302 -10.35 0.76 -7.12
N ILE A 303 -10.37 -0.57 -7.30
CA ILE A 303 -10.16 -1.19 -8.62
C ILE A 303 -11.26 -0.75 -9.60
N CYS A 304 -12.53 -0.77 -9.18
CA CYS A 304 -13.64 -0.33 -10.00
C CYS A 304 -13.50 1.15 -10.38
N CYS A 305 -13.08 2.00 -9.43
CA CYS A 305 -12.86 3.42 -9.66
C CYS A 305 -11.80 3.66 -10.74
N ASP A 306 -10.67 2.97 -10.67
CA ASP A 306 -9.60 3.11 -11.67
C ASP A 306 -10.04 2.61 -13.05
N VAL A 307 -10.70 1.45 -13.13
CA VAL A 307 -11.18 0.88 -14.39
C VAL A 307 -12.25 1.78 -15.02
N MET A 308 -13.25 2.20 -14.25
CA MET A 308 -14.35 3.02 -14.76
C MET A 308 -13.88 4.42 -15.09
N SER A 309 -12.97 5.01 -14.30
CA SER A 309 -12.37 6.31 -14.65
C SER A 309 -11.63 6.25 -15.99
N TYR A 310 -10.94 5.14 -16.27
CA TYR A 310 -10.30 4.92 -17.57
C TYR A 310 -11.33 4.75 -18.69
N VAL A 311 -12.40 3.98 -18.49
CA VAL A 311 -13.45 3.75 -19.50
C VAL A 311 -14.17 5.06 -19.84
N PHE A 312 -14.67 5.79 -18.84
CA PHE A 312 -15.33 7.09 -19.07
C PHE A 312 -14.36 8.13 -19.61
N GLY A 313 -13.12 8.13 -19.15
CA GLY A 313 -12.07 9.01 -19.68
C GLY A 313 -11.74 8.72 -21.14
N PHE A 314 -11.78 7.46 -21.57
CA PHE A 314 -11.54 7.07 -22.96
C PHE A 314 -12.66 7.51 -23.91
N PHE A 315 -13.93 7.36 -23.51
CA PHE A 315 -15.08 7.71 -24.36
C PHE A 315 -15.47 9.18 -24.31
N PHE A 316 -15.37 9.83 -23.15
CA PHE A 316 -15.90 11.18 -22.90
C PHE A 316 -14.84 12.18 -22.45
N GLY A 317 -13.59 11.76 -22.25
CA GLY A 317 -12.54 12.61 -21.70
C GLY A 317 -12.10 13.71 -22.65
N LYS A 318 -12.26 14.97 -22.21
CA LYS A 318 -11.82 16.16 -22.96
C LYS A 318 -11.00 17.09 -22.08
N THR A 319 -11.31 17.17 -20.79
CA THR A 319 -10.69 18.12 -19.88
C THR A 319 -9.70 17.42 -18.92
N PRO A 320 -8.40 17.74 -18.98
CA PRO A 320 -7.42 17.13 -18.09
C PRO A 320 -7.64 17.60 -16.64
N LEU A 321 -7.55 16.67 -15.69
CA LEU A 321 -7.79 16.93 -14.27
C LEU A 321 -6.61 17.62 -13.60
N ILE A 322 -5.38 17.19 -13.90
CA ILE A 322 -4.15 17.78 -13.36
C ILE A 322 -3.03 17.76 -14.39
N LYS A 323 -2.23 18.83 -14.44
CA LYS A 323 -1.09 18.95 -15.38
C LYS A 323 -0.03 17.85 -15.18
N LEU A 324 0.13 17.37 -13.95
CA LEU A 324 1.05 16.29 -13.59
C LEU A 324 0.68 14.94 -14.25
N SER A 325 -0.61 14.75 -14.59
CA SER A 325 -1.14 13.51 -15.18
C SER A 325 -2.14 13.86 -16.29
N PRO A 326 -1.65 14.23 -17.49
CA PRO A 326 -2.49 14.75 -18.57
C PRO A 326 -3.48 13.72 -19.12
N LYS A 327 -3.28 12.43 -18.82
CA LYS A 327 -4.18 11.34 -19.22
C LYS A 327 -5.40 11.16 -18.33
N LYS A 328 -5.42 11.75 -17.13
CA LYS A 328 -6.56 11.69 -16.22
C LYS A 328 -7.48 12.88 -16.48
N THR A 329 -8.77 12.63 -16.71
CA THR A 329 -9.76 13.63 -17.10
C THR A 329 -10.84 13.83 -16.03
N TRP A 330 -11.47 15.01 -16.01
CA TRP A 330 -12.59 15.29 -15.10
C TRP A 330 -13.81 14.40 -15.38
N GLU A 331 -14.10 14.16 -16.66
CA GLU A 331 -15.23 13.31 -17.07
C GLU A 331 -15.01 11.85 -16.60
N GLY A 332 -13.77 11.38 -16.70
CA GLY A 332 -13.36 10.08 -16.16
C GLY A 332 -13.53 10.02 -14.65
N PHE A 333 -13.05 11.03 -13.92
CA PHE A 333 -13.16 11.09 -12.46
C PHE A 333 -14.61 11.04 -11.95
N ILE A 334 -15.51 11.82 -12.56
CA ILE A 334 -16.93 11.84 -12.18
C ILE A 334 -17.61 10.51 -12.53
N GLY A 335 -17.37 9.98 -13.75
CA GLY A 335 -17.95 8.71 -14.19
C GLY A 335 -17.47 7.53 -13.35
N GLY A 336 -16.18 7.52 -13.00
CA GLY A 336 -15.59 6.56 -12.07
C GLY A 336 -16.23 6.62 -10.69
N GLY A 337 -16.46 7.83 -10.15
CA GLY A 337 -17.08 8.00 -8.84
C GLY A 337 -18.51 7.45 -8.75
N ILE A 338 -19.37 7.82 -9.70
CA ILE A 338 -20.76 7.32 -9.74
C ILE A 338 -20.78 5.79 -9.88
N SER A 339 -19.94 5.26 -10.77
CA SER A 339 -19.86 3.81 -11.00
C SER A 339 -19.34 3.05 -9.78
N THR A 340 -18.40 3.63 -9.03
CA THR A 340 -17.82 3.02 -7.83
C THR A 340 -18.85 2.88 -6.72
N VAL A 341 -19.68 3.90 -6.49
CA VAL A 341 -20.75 3.84 -5.49
C VAL A 341 -21.80 2.81 -5.89
N ALA A 342 -22.23 2.81 -7.15
CA ALA A 342 -23.20 1.83 -7.66
C ALA A 342 -22.67 0.39 -7.57
N PHE A 343 -21.44 0.15 -8.05
CA PHE A 343 -20.77 -1.14 -7.98
C PHE A 343 -20.58 -1.60 -6.53
N GLY A 344 -20.17 -0.69 -5.65
CA GLY A 344 -20.02 -0.94 -4.24
C GLY A 344 -21.30 -1.45 -3.58
N LEU A 345 -22.43 -0.78 -3.84
CA LEU A 345 -23.74 -1.19 -3.31
C LEU A 345 -24.14 -2.59 -3.79
N ILE A 346 -23.93 -2.88 -5.08
CA ILE A 346 -24.23 -4.20 -5.66
C ILE A 346 -23.34 -5.27 -5.02
N LEU A 347 -22.03 -5.03 -4.95
CA LEU A 347 -21.07 -5.98 -4.39
C LEU A 347 -21.36 -6.24 -2.91
N SER A 348 -21.59 -5.19 -2.12
CA SER A 348 -21.95 -5.31 -0.71
C SER A 348 -23.22 -6.13 -0.55
N TYR A 349 -24.27 -5.87 -1.32
CA TYR A 349 -25.51 -6.65 -1.27
C TYR A 349 -25.27 -8.14 -1.56
N CYS A 350 -24.48 -8.48 -2.58
CA CYS A 350 -24.13 -9.87 -2.87
C CYS A 350 -23.33 -10.56 -1.74
N LEU A 351 -22.37 -9.86 -1.14
CA LEU A 351 -21.51 -10.43 -0.10
C LEU A 351 -22.21 -10.62 1.25
N LEU A 352 -23.20 -9.78 1.57
CA LEU A 352 -23.97 -9.86 2.82
C LEU A 352 -24.73 -11.19 2.99
N HIS A 353 -25.11 -11.85 1.89
CA HIS A 353 -25.81 -13.14 1.93
C HIS A 353 -24.90 -14.32 2.31
N HIS A 354 -23.57 -14.12 2.32
CA HIS A 354 -22.61 -15.17 2.57
C HIS A 354 -21.91 -14.95 3.94
N PRO A 355 -22.18 -15.78 4.96
CA PRO A 355 -21.65 -15.58 6.31
C PRO A 355 -20.12 -15.62 6.36
N PHE A 356 -19.49 -16.38 5.46
CA PHE A 356 -18.03 -16.44 5.30
C PHE A 356 -17.36 -15.05 5.19
N PHE A 357 -17.99 -14.08 4.54
CA PHE A 357 -17.40 -12.75 4.37
C PHE A 357 -17.68 -11.81 5.54
N VAL A 358 -18.76 -12.06 6.28
CA VAL A 358 -19.33 -11.14 7.27
C VAL A 358 -18.82 -11.44 8.67
N CYS A 359 -18.52 -12.71 8.96
CA CYS A 359 -18.10 -13.15 10.28
C CYS A 359 -16.73 -12.54 10.69
N PRO A 360 -16.64 -11.89 11.87
CA PRO A 360 -15.37 -11.41 12.39
C PRO A 360 -14.44 -12.57 12.73
N LEU A 361 -13.14 -12.35 12.58
CA LEU A 361 -12.12 -13.38 12.72
C LEU A 361 -11.72 -13.69 14.16
N GLU A 362 -12.26 -12.96 15.14
CA GLU A 362 -11.87 -13.04 16.55
C GLU A 362 -12.39 -14.32 17.26
N ASP A 363 -13.37 -15.02 16.65
CA ASP A 363 -14.01 -16.22 17.20
C ASP A 363 -13.56 -17.54 16.53
N TYR A 364 -12.51 -17.52 15.70
CA TYR A 364 -12.04 -18.71 14.98
C TYR A 364 -11.24 -19.65 15.89
N THR A 365 -11.95 -20.36 16.75
CA THR A 365 -11.55 -21.72 17.14
C THR A 365 -12.50 -22.68 16.46
N VAL A 366 -11.97 -23.43 15.49
CA VAL A 366 -12.64 -24.52 14.78
C VAL A 366 -13.62 -24.06 13.69
N GLU A 367 -13.52 -24.76 12.56
CA GLU A 367 -14.29 -24.87 11.30
C GLU A 367 -15.83 -24.68 11.32
N ASN A 368 -16.37 -23.88 12.25
CA ASN A 368 -17.79 -23.55 12.33
C ASN A 368 -18.04 -22.22 11.62
N TYR A 369 -18.57 -22.29 10.40
CA TYR A 369 -19.03 -21.15 9.59
C TYR A 369 -20.24 -20.39 10.19
N ASN A 370 -20.63 -20.71 11.43
CA ASN A 370 -21.76 -20.13 12.13
C ASN A 370 -21.27 -19.16 13.21
N CYS A 371 -21.11 -17.88 12.86
CA CYS A 371 -20.88 -16.81 13.82
C CYS A 371 -22.19 -16.06 14.15
N THR A 372 -22.19 -15.32 15.25
CA THR A 372 -23.21 -14.29 15.50
C THR A 372 -22.95 -13.11 14.57
N VAL A 373 -23.84 -12.90 13.61
CA VAL A 373 -23.69 -11.83 12.61
C VAL A 373 -23.73 -10.47 13.31
N PRO A 374 -22.72 -9.61 13.14
CA PRO A 374 -22.71 -8.29 13.77
C PRO A 374 -23.92 -7.45 13.37
N PRO A 375 -24.41 -6.56 14.25
CA PRO A 375 -25.64 -5.79 14.02
C PRO A 375 -25.60 -4.89 12.78
N SER A 376 -24.40 -4.53 12.30
CA SER A 376 -24.18 -3.74 11.08
C SER A 376 -24.62 -4.47 9.81
N PHE A 377 -24.74 -5.80 9.87
CA PHE A 377 -25.05 -6.66 8.73
C PHE A 377 -26.45 -7.30 8.83
N VAL A 378 -27.18 -7.00 9.90
CA VAL A 378 -28.57 -7.45 10.09
C VAL A 378 -29.51 -6.38 9.54
N LEU A 379 -30.61 -6.83 8.94
CA LEU A 379 -31.66 -5.95 8.45
C LEU A 379 -32.26 -5.15 9.61
N ARG A 380 -32.25 -3.82 9.52
CA ARG A 380 -32.86 -2.93 10.51
C ARG A 380 -33.87 -2.01 9.86
N GLU A 381 -34.88 -1.66 10.64
CA GLU A 381 -35.86 -0.64 10.28
C GLU A 381 -35.25 0.73 10.53
N PHE A 382 -35.06 1.50 9.46
CA PHE A 382 -34.61 2.88 9.55
C PHE A 382 -35.80 3.84 9.41
N ASN A 383 -35.87 4.80 10.34
CA ASN A 383 -36.76 5.93 10.26
C ASN A 383 -36.15 7.00 9.35
N ILE A 384 -36.93 7.50 8.39
CA ILE A 384 -36.47 8.51 7.44
C ILE A 384 -36.19 9.82 8.19
N VAL A 385 -35.00 10.38 7.95
CA VAL A 385 -34.55 11.66 8.53
C VAL A 385 -35.45 12.80 8.05
N TRP A 386 -35.73 13.75 8.94
CA TRP A 386 -36.44 14.99 8.60
C TRP A 386 -35.59 15.81 7.59
N PRO A 387 -36.14 16.33 6.47
CA PRO A 387 -37.55 16.63 6.16
C PRO A 387 -38.27 15.63 5.24
N LEU A 388 -37.58 14.62 4.71
CA LEU A 388 -38.13 13.69 3.72
C LEU A 388 -39.30 12.86 4.27
N SER A 389 -39.34 12.65 5.59
CA SER A 389 -40.44 11.96 6.28
C SER A 389 -41.78 12.71 6.26
N ILE A 390 -41.79 14.02 5.97
CA ILE A 390 -43.02 14.82 5.79
C ILE A 390 -43.60 14.59 4.39
N ILE A 391 -42.74 14.58 3.37
CA ILE A 391 -43.15 14.36 1.98
C ILE A 391 -43.71 12.95 1.79
N LEU A 392 -43.10 11.94 2.41
CA LEU A 392 -43.57 10.55 2.35
C LEU A 392 -44.87 10.32 3.14
N ARG A 393 -45.06 11.02 4.27
CA ARG A 393 -46.34 11.05 4.98
C ARG A 393 -47.44 11.71 4.16
N LEU A 394 -47.11 12.78 3.44
CA LEU A 394 -48.02 13.43 2.49
C LEU A 394 -48.40 12.50 1.32
N MET A 395 -47.49 11.61 0.92
CA MET A 395 -47.71 10.61 -0.14
C MET A 395 -48.31 9.27 0.35
N GLN A 396 -48.78 9.16 1.60
CA GLN A 396 -49.34 7.92 2.18
C GLN A 396 -48.44 6.68 2.02
N LYS A 397 -47.12 6.86 1.98
CA LYS A 397 -46.16 5.74 1.97
C LYS A 397 -45.59 5.49 3.37
N PRO A 398 -45.25 4.23 3.71
CA PRO A 398 -44.64 3.92 5.01
C PRO A 398 -43.35 4.73 5.19
N SER A 399 -43.20 5.33 6.37
CA SER A 399 -42.03 6.14 6.75
C SER A 399 -40.85 5.31 7.25
N THR A 400 -40.98 3.99 7.21
CA THR A 400 -39.98 3.01 7.62
C THR A 400 -39.56 2.16 6.42
N PHE A 401 -38.26 2.06 6.19
CA PHE A 401 -37.69 1.16 5.19
C PHE A 401 -36.65 0.25 5.83
N GLN A 402 -36.63 -1.00 5.39
CA GLN A 402 -35.67 -2.01 5.85
C GLN A 402 -34.41 -1.95 4.99
N ILE A 403 -33.28 -1.61 5.61
CA ILE A 403 -31.99 -1.46 4.92
C ILE A 403 -30.91 -2.10 5.80
N TYR A 404 -29.94 -2.75 5.16
CA TYR A 404 -28.72 -3.19 5.83
C TYR A 404 -27.85 -1.97 6.17
N PRO A 405 -27.52 -1.72 7.45
CA PRO A 405 -26.66 -0.58 7.84
C PRO A 405 -25.34 -0.53 7.06
N PHE A 406 -24.77 -1.69 6.73
CA PHE A 406 -23.57 -1.81 5.91
C PHE A 406 -23.65 -1.14 4.54
N LEU A 407 -24.83 -1.03 3.91
CA LEU A 407 -24.98 -0.33 2.64
C LEU A 407 -24.73 1.18 2.79
N LEU A 408 -25.08 1.77 3.94
CA LEU A 408 -24.77 3.18 4.23
C LEU A 408 -23.26 3.38 4.41
N HIS A 409 -22.60 2.47 5.15
CA HIS A 409 -21.14 2.46 5.27
C HIS A 409 -20.46 2.31 3.90
N THR A 410 -21.04 1.50 3.02
CA THR A 410 -20.57 1.31 1.63
C THR A 410 -20.62 2.62 0.86
N ILE A 411 -21.68 3.42 0.97
CA ILE A 411 -21.74 4.73 0.30
C ILE A 411 -20.60 5.64 0.76
N VAL A 412 -20.35 5.69 2.08
CA VAL A 412 -19.27 6.51 2.64
C VAL A 412 -17.89 6.04 2.14
N MET A 413 -17.65 4.73 2.13
CA MET A 413 -16.43 4.14 1.58
C MET A 413 -16.28 4.41 0.08
N GLY A 414 -17.35 4.31 -0.72
CA GLY A 414 -17.33 4.59 -2.15
C GLY A 414 -17.05 6.07 -2.47
N LEU A 415 -17.59 6.99 -1.66
CA LEU A 415 -17.29 8.42 -1.77
C LEU A 415 -15.83 8.71 -1.43
N PHE A 416 -15.29 8.10 -0.37
CA PHE A 416 -13.88 8.24 -0.04
C PHE A 416 -12.98 7.67 -1.15
N ALA A 417 -13.27 6.45 -1.63
CA ALA A 417 -12.51 5.77 -2.68
C ALA A 417 -12.47 6.55 -3.99
N SER A 418 -13.55 7.28 -4.33
CA SER A 418 -13.63 8.05 -5.56
C SER A 418 -13.07 9.47 -5.44
N ILE A 419 -13.26 10.14 -4.31
CA ILE A 419 -12.81 11.52 -4.13
C ILE A 419 -11.36 11.57 -3.68
N LEU A 420 -11.04 10.90 -2.57
CA LEU A 420 -9.73 10.96 -1.93
C LEU A 420 -8.78 9.87 -2.40
N GLY A 421 -9.29 8.68 -2.76
CA GLY A 421 -8.50 7.57 -3.30
C GLY A 421 -7.56 7.98 -4.44
N PRO A 422 -8.02 8.69 -5.50
CA PRO A 422 -7.17 9.04 -6.64
C PRO A 422 -6.00 9.97 -6.32
N PHE A 423 -6.06 10.70 -5.19
CA PHE A 423 -4.95 11.52 -4.72
C PHE A 423 -3.73 10.68 -4.30
N GLY A 424 -3.92 9.44 -3.83
CA GLY A 424 -2.83 8.50 -3.62
C GLY A 424 -2.05 8.25 -4.91
N GLY A 425 -2.77 7.96 -6.00
CA GLY A 425 -2.17 7.77 -7.32
C GLY A 425 -1.55 9.03 -7.92
N PHE A 426 -2.09 10.23 -7.62
CA PHE A 426 -1.44 11.49 -7.99
C PHE A 426 -0.14 11.72 -7.23
N PHE A 427 -0.12 11.42 -5.93
CA PHE A 427 1.08 11.51 -5.11
C PHE A 427 2.18 10.57 -5.61
N ALA A 428 1.85 9.30 -5.86
CA ALA A 428 2.77 8.33 -6.44
C ALA A 428 3.26 8.75 -7.83
N SER A 429 2.38 9.28 -8.68
CA SER A 429 2.79 9.84 -9.98
C SER A 429 3.75 11.01 -9.81
N GLY A 430 3.50 11.93 -8.88
CA GLY A 430 4.38 13.07 -8.59
C GLY A 430 5.75 12.64 -8.11
N PHE A 431 5.79 11.67 -7.20
CA PHE A 431 7.02 11.04 -6.75
C PHE A 431 7.82 10.48 -7.92
N LYS A 432 7.19 9.71 -8.82
CA LYS A 432 7.87 9.15 -9.99
C LYS A 432 8.46 10.23 -10.91
N ARG A 433 7.71 11.31 -11.15
CA ARG A 433 8.19 12.45 -11.96
C ARG A 433 9.35 13.19 -11.30
N ALA A 434 9.37 13.29 -9.97
CA ALA A 434 10.49 13.90 -9.24
C ALA A 434 11.80 13.12 -9.44
N PHE A 435 11.74 11.78 -9.49
CA PHE A 435 12.90 10.92 -9.74
C PHE A 435 13.13 10.59 -11.22
N LYS A 436 12.41 11.22 -12.14
CA LYS A 436 12.49 10.95 -13.60
C LYS A 436 12.28 9.48 -13.97
N ILE A 437 11.52 8.74 -13.15
CA ILE A 437 11.06 7.38 -13.44
C ILE A 437 9.65 7.39 -14.01
N LYS A 438 9.31 6.31 -14.72
CA LYS A 438 7.96 6.07 -15.20
C LYS A 438 7.19 5.13 -14.27
N ASP A 439 7.85 4.07 -13.82
CA ASP A 439 7.30 2.99 -12.99
C ASP A 439 8.24 2.73 -11.80
N PHE A 440 7.71 2.27 -10.67
CA PHE A 440 8.52 1.97 -9.47
C PHE A 440 9.40 0.72 -9.65
N GLY A 441 9.03 -0.15 -10.59
CA GLY A 441 9.75 -1.38 -10.92
C GLY A 441 9.18 -2.04 -12.18
N ASP A 442 9.65 -3.27 -12.47
CA ASP A 442 9.17 -4.13 -13.56
C ASP A 442 8.86 -5.53 -13.03
N VAL A 443 7.88 -5.62 -12.12
CA VAL A 443 7.50 -6.89 -11.46
C VAL A 443 6.45 -7.63 -12.27
N ILE A 444 5.50 -6.92 -12.87
CA ILE A 444 4.41 -7.50 -13.64
C ILE A 444 4.52 -7.01 -15.09
N PRO A 445 4.77 -7.90 -16.05
CA PRO A 445 4.94 -7.54 -17.46
C PRO A 445 3.75 -6.74 -17.99
N GLY A 446 4.01 -5.57 -18.57
CA GLY A 446 2.97 -4.66 -19.11
C GLY A 446 2.16 -3.88 -18.05
N HIS A 447 2.37 -4.15 -16.76
CA HIS A 447 1.66 -3.54 -15.64
C HIS A 447 2.51 -2.65 -14.73
N GLY A 448 3.84 -2.71 -14.81
CA GLY A 448 4.77 -1.86 -14.05
C GLY A 448 5.16 -2.45 -12.69
N GLY A 449 5.46 -1.56 -11.73
CA GLY A 449 5.80 -1.95 -10.36
C GLY A 449 4.57 -2.40 -9.57
N LEU A 450 4.81 -3.08 -8.45
CA LEU A 450 3.75 -3.45 -7.51
C LEU A 450 3.23 -2.22 -6.77
N MET A 451 4.10 -1.28 -6.39
CA MET A 451 3.69 -0.03 -5.74
C MET A 451 2.79 0.83 -6.63
N ASP A 452 2.96 0.77 -7.96
CA ASP A 452 2.08 1.42 -8.94
C ASP A 452 0.62 0.93 -8.89
N ARG A 453 0.36 -0.21 -8.23
CA ARG A 453 -0.98 -0.82 -8.11
C ARG A 453 -1.61 -0.65 -6.74
N PHE A 454 -0.79 -0.45 -5.71
CA PHE A 454 -1.24 -0.40 -4.33
C PHE A 454 -1.17 1.01 -3.73
N ASP A 455 -0.67 2.02 -4.44
CA ASP A 455 -0.60 3.41 -4.00
C ASP A 455 -1.94 3.98 -3.46
N CYS A 456 -3.05 3.78 -4.17
CA CYS A 456 -4.40 4.16 -3.72
C CYS A 456 -4.95 3.23 -2.63
N GLN A 457 -4.53 1.96 -2.63
CA GLN A 457 -5.02 0.94 -1.69
C GLN A 457 -4.51 1.18 -0.27
N LEU A 458 -3.30 1.73 -0.12
CA LEU A 458 -2.75 2.11 1.18
C LEU A 458 -3.66 3.15 1.87
N LEU A 459 -4.05 4.20 1.15
CA LEU A 459 -4.94 5.24 1.70
C LEU A 459 -6.34 4.70 2.01
N MET A 460 -6.86 3.78 1.19
CA MET A 460 -8.16 3.15 1.45
C MET A 460 -8.13 2.25 2.69
N GLY A 461 -7.06 1.48 2.86
CA GLY A 461 -6.88 0.58 4.00
C GLY A 461 -6.87 1.32 5.34
N THR A 462 -6.18 2.47 5.44
CA THR A 462 -6.21 3.30 6.66
C THR A 462 -7.59 3.86 6.92
N PHE A 463 -8.24 4.41 5.89
CA PHE A 463 -9.53 5.05 6.04
C PHE A 463 -10.56 4.08 6.60
N VAL A 464 -10.61 2.86 6.06
CA VAL A 464 -11.53 1.82 6.53
C VAL A 464 -11.27 1.48 8.00
N ASN A 465 -10.00 1.37 8.40
CA ASN A 465 -9.67 1.06 9.79
C ASN A 465 -10.14 2.16 10.74
N VAL A 466 -9.81 3.42 10.44
CA VAL A 466 -10.24 4.57 11.23
C VAL A 466 -11.77 4.63 11.27
N TYR A 467 -12.42 4.44 10.13
CA TYR A 467 -13.88 4.47 10.01
C TYR A 467 -14.55 3.40 10.88
N ILE A 468 -14.05 2.16 10.85
CA ILE A 468 -14.56 1.07 11.69
C ILE A 468 -14.39 1.41 13.18
N HIS A 469 -13.19 1.86 13.56
CA HIS A 469 -12.87 2.20 14.95
C HIS A 469 -13.68 3.37 15.49
N THR A 470 -14.06 4.33 14.65
CA THR A 470 -14.82 5.51 15.06
C THR A 470 -16.33 5.26 15.08
N PHE A 471 -16.88 4.55 14.08
CA PHE A 471 -18.33 4.51 13.88
C PHE A 471 -18.98 3.15 14.09
N ILE A 472 -18.22 2.05 14.02
CA ILE A 472 -18.79 0.69 13.96
C ILE A 472 -18.40 -0.16 15.17
N ARG A 473 -17.18 -0.02 15.68
CA ARG A 473 -16.65 -0.89 16.73
C ARG A 473 -17.41 -0.69 18.03
N VAL A 474 -18.27 -1.65 18.36
CA VAL A 474 -18.94 -1.75 19.66
C VAL A 474 -18.01 -2.52 20.62
N PRO A 475 -17.86 -2.11 21.90
CA PRO A 475 -17.09 -2.87 22.87
C PRO A 475 -17.64 -4.30 23.01
N ASN A 476 -16.80 -5.32 22.86
CA ASN A 476 -17.21 -6.70 23.09
C ASN A 476 -17.19 -6.98 24.62
N PRO A 477 -18.34 -7.25 25.26
CA PRO A 477 -18.42 -7.41 26.71
C PRO A 477 -17.57 -8.59 27.21
N SER A 478 -17.43 -9.66 26.42
CA SER A 478 -16.61 -10.83 26.79
C SER A 478 -15.13 -10.48 26.87
N LYS A 479 -14.63 -9.62 25.96
CA LYS A 479 -13.24 -9.15 25.99
C LYS A 479 -13.00 -8.20 27.16
N LEU A 480 -13.97 -7.33 27.47
CA LEU A 480 -13.90 -6.45 28.63
C LEU A 480 -13.85 -7.27 29.92
N LEU A 481 -14.69 -8.30 30.02
CA LEU A 481 -14.73 -9.20 31.18
C LEU A 481 -13.43 -9.99 31.33
N GLN A 482 -12.86 -10.48 30.22
CA GLN A 482 -11.52 -11.08 30.25
C GLN A 482 -10.50 -10.08 30.79
N GLN A 483 -10.46 -8.84 30.29
CA GLN A 483 -9.51 -7.84 30.81
C GLN A 483 -9.68 -7.60 32.32
N ILE A 484 -10.91 -7.59 32.82
CA ILE A 484 -11.21 -7.48 34.26
C ILE A 484 -10.63 -8.67 35.02
N PHE A 485 -10.75 -9.90 34.50
CA PHE A 485 -10.20 -11.10 35.16
C PHE A 485 -8.67 -11.13 35.27
N TRP A 486 -7.94 -10.33 34.46
CA TRP A 486 -6.48 -10.19 34.59
C TRP A 486 -6.06 -9.21 35.69
N LEU A 487 -7.01 -8.44 36.26
CA LEU A 487 -6.73 -7.49 37.33
C LEU A 487 -6.61 -8.19 38.69
N PRO A 488 -5.90 -7.61 39.67
CA PRO A 488 -5.92 -8.10 41.05
C PRO A 488 -7.34 -8.06 41.64
N ALA A 489 -7.62 -8.96 42.59
CA ALA A 489 -8.96 -9.16 43.15
C ALA A 489 -9.58 -7.86 43.72
N ASP A 490 -8.75 -6.98 44.30
CA ASP A 490 -9.18 -5.71 44.89
C ASP A 490 -9.76 -4.77 43.81
N GLU A 491 -9.11 -4.69 42.65
CA GLU A 491 -9.57 -3.89 41.51
C GLU A 491 -10.82 -4.49 40.85
N GLN A 492 -10.90 -5.82 40.78
CA GLN A 492 -12.11 -6.50 40.29
C GLN A 492 -13.33 -6.16 41.16
N LEU A 493 -13.16 -6.17 42.49
CA LEU A 493 -14.22 -5.84 43.44
C LEU A 493 -14.66 -4.38 43.31
N TYR A 494 -13.71 -3.46 43.14
CA TYR A 494 -13.97 -2.04 42.91
C TYR A 494 -14.77 -1.81 41.62
N ILE A 495 -14.41 -2.45 40.51
CA ILE A 495 -15.12 -2.35 39.24
C ILE A 495 -16.54 -2.91 39.38
N PHE A 496 -16.69 -4.06 40.05
CA PHE A 496 -18.00 -4.66 40.30
C PHE A 496 -18.91 -3.73 41.12
N GLN A 497 -18.40 -3.16 42.22
CA GLN A 497 -19.16 -2.23 43.06
C GLN A 497 -19.54 -0.95 42.30
N SER A 498 -18.60 -0.38 41.53
CA SER A 498 -18.86 0.82 40.70
C SER A 498 -19.93 0.56 39.63
N LEU A 499 -19.89 -0.61 38.99
CA LEU A 499 -20.89 -1.02 38.00
C LEU A 499 -22.26 -1.26 38.67
N HIS A 500 -22.28 -1.91 39.83
CA HIS A 500 -23.49 -2.17 40.60
C HIS A 500 -24.17 -0.86 41.03
N GLU A 501 -23.41 0.10 41.58
CA GLU A 501 -23.94 1.43 41.95
C GLU A 501 -24.47 2.20 40.73
N HIS A 502 -23.78 2.14 39.59
CA HIS A 502 -24.25 2.77 38.36
C HIS A 502 -25.58 2.17 37.87
N LEU A 503 -25.68 0.83 37.88
CA LEU A 503 -26.89 0.13 37.44
C LEU A 503 -28.09 0.38 38.38
N LEU A 504 -27.84 0.51 39.69
CA LEU A 504 -28.87 0.94 40.65
C LEU A 504 -29.31 2.39 40.40
N HIS A 505 -28.38 3.31 40.13
CA HIS A 505 -28.70 4.71 39.84
C HIS A 505 -29.55 4.87 38.56
N GLU A 506 -29.26 4.07 37.53
CA GLU A 506 -30.04 4.05 36.28
C GLU A 506 -31.37 3.28 36.39
N GLY A 507 -31.67 2.66 37.54
CA GLY A 507 -32.90 1.89 37.75
C GLY A 507 -32.97 0.61 36.92
N LEU A 508 -31.82 0.05 36.53
CA LEU A 508 -31.72 -1.18 35.74
C LEU A 508 -31.62 -2.45 36.61
N LEU A 509 -31.37 -2.28 37.91
CA LEU A 509 -31.39 -3.32 38.92
C LEU A 509 -32.41 -2.95 40.01
N ASP A 510 -33.26 -3.91 40.38
CA ASP A 510 -34.12 -3.77 41.55
C ASP A 510 -33.27 -3.91 42.83
N THR A 511 -33.49 -2.99 43.78
CA THR A 511 -32.78 -2.90 45.07
C THR A 511 -32.96 -4.09 45.99
#